data_AF-A0A368BJY3-F1
#
_entry.id   AF-A0A368BJY3-F1
#
_cell.length_a   1.000
_cell.length_b   1.000
_cell.length_c   1.000
_cell.angle_alpha   90.00
_cell.angle_beta   90.00
_cell.angle_gamma   90.00
#
_symmetry.space_group_name_H-M   'P 1'
#
loop_
_entity.id
_entity.type
_entity.pdbx_description
1 polymer ?
#
loop_
_entity_poly.entity_id
_entity_poly.type
_entity_poly.pdbx_seq_one_letter_code
_entity_poly.pdbx_strand_id
1 'polypeptide(L)' 'LIIVSAFLYVIGAVGYGLKYPKLSPKIFGYHEVFHSMVSIAAILHFIVIYSII' A
#
# COMPACT_ATOMS: atom_id res chain seq x y z
N LEU A 1 2.23 11.62 -8.53
CA LEU A 1 2.39 10.89 -7.25
C LEU A 1 1.08 10.74 -6.48
N ILE A 2 0.18 11.74 -6.40
CA ILE A 2 -1.14 11.62 -5.73
C ILE A 2 -1.97 10.42 -6.23
N ILE A 3 -2.16 10.30 -7.54
CA ILE A 3 -2.93 9.18 -8.12
C ILE A 3 -2.26 7.83 -7.80
N VAL A 4 -0.92 7.78 -7.87
CA VAL A 4 -0.15 6.56 -7.57
C VAL A 4 -0.30 6.16 -6.10
N SER A 5 -0.18 7.10 -5.15
CA SER A 5 -0.38 6.80 -3.73
C SER A 5 -1.81 6.30 -3.45
N ALA A 6 -2.82 6.94 -4.05
CA ALA A 6 -4.21 6.51 -3.89
C ALA A 6 -4.44 5.11 -4.47
N PHE A 7 -3.88 4.82 -5.63
CA PHE A 7 -3.98 3.52 -6.29
C PHE A 7 -3.32 2.40 -5.47
N LEU A 8 -2.11 2.63 -4.94
CA LEU A 8 -1.42 1.67 -4.07
C LEU A 8 -2.23 1.39 -2.80
N TYR A 9 -2.81 2.42 -2.19
CA TYR A 9 -3.66 2.27 -1.01
C TYR A 9 -4.89 1.42 -1.33
N VAL A 10 -5.60 1.72 -2.42
CA VAL A 10 -6.81 0.99 -2.83
C VAL A 10 -6.49 -0.46 -3.17
N ILE A 11 -5.44 -0.75 -3.93
CA ILE A 11 -5.04 -2.13 -4.24
C ILE A 11 -4.71 -2.89 -2.96
N GLY A 12 -3.94 -2.29 -2.05
CA GLY A 12 -3.63 -2.92 -0.78
C GLY A 12 -4.89 -3.25 0.01
N ALA A 13 -5.83 -2.30 0.11
CA ALA A 13 -7.07 -2.46 0.84
C ALA A 13 -7.99 -3.54 0.23
N VAL A 14 -8.11 -3.54 -1.10
CA VAL A 14 -8.86 -4.58 -1.85
C VAL A 14 -8.21 -5.95 -1.63
N GLY A 15 -6.89 -6.05 -1.75
CA GLY A 15 -6.15 -7.28 -1.50
C GLY A 15 -6.34 -7.80 -0.07
N TYR A 16 -6.27 -6.91 0.92
CA TYR A 16 -6.55 -7.25 2.31
C TYR A 16 -7.96 -7.83 2.50
N GLY A 17 -8.98 -7.17 1.94
CA GLY A 17 -10.37 -7.62 2.00
C GLY A 17 -10.60 -8.97 1.31
N LEU A 18 -9.95 -9.19 0.17
CA LEU A 18 -9.99 -10.46 -0.58
C LEU A 18 -9.07 -11.54 0.03
N LYS A 19 -8.31 -11.22 1.08
CA LYS A 19 -7.28 -12.09 1.67
C LYS A 19 -6.28 -12.62 0.63
N TYR A 20 -5.90 -11.76 -0.31
CA TYR A 20 -5.01 -12.02 -1.45
C TYR A 20 -4.06 -10.83 -1.66
N PRO A 21 -2.78 -11.02 -2.02
CA PRO A 21 -2.11 -12.28 -2.30
C PRO A 21 -1.60 -12.98 -1.05
N LYS A 22 -1.44 -14.31 -1.14
CA LYS A 22 -0.82 -15.13 -0.09
C LYS A 22 0.55 -15.59 -0.59
N LEU A 23 1.57 -14.73 -0.47
CA LEU A 23 2.92 -15.02 -0.97
C LEU A 23 3.58 -16.13 -0.14
N SER A 24 3.72 -15.91 1.16
CA SER A 24 4.16 -16.93 2.12
C SER A 24 3.32 -16.82 3.39
N PRO A 25 2.22 -17.57 3.53
CA PRO A 25 1.25 -17.39 4.63
C PRO A 25 1.83 -17.46 6.05
N LYS A 26 3.03 -18.01 6.23
CA LYS A 26 3.71 -18.12 7.53
C LYS A 26 4.63 -16.94 7.86
N ILE A 27 5.05 -16.16 6.85
CA ILE A 27 6.11 -15.13 6.99
C ILE A 27 5.65 -13.78 6.42
N PHE A 28 4.93 -13.81 5.30
CA PHE A 28 4.52 -12.63 4.54
C PHE A 28 3.25 -12.94 3.74
N GLY A 29 2.10 -12.74 4.37
CA GLY A 29 0.77 -12.94 3.81
C GLY A 29 0.14 -11.64 3.29
N TYR A 30 -1.18 -11.68 3.09
CA TYR A 30 -1.94 -10.56 2.55
C TYR A 30 -1.94 -9.33 3.46
N HIS A 31 -1.79 -9.52 4.77
CA HIS A 31 -1.75 -8.43 5.74
C HIS A 31 -0.43 -7.64 5.65
N GLU A 32 0.69 -8.35 5.53
CA GLU A 32 2.01 -7.75 5.38
C GLU A 32 2.18 -7.09 4.01
N VAL A 33 1.56 -7.65 2.96
CA VAL A 33 1.47 -7.02 1.64
C VAL A 33 0.68 -5.71 1.74
N PHE A 34 -0.47 -5.70 2.41
CA PHE A 34 -1.25 -4.48 2.64
C PHE A 34 -0.44 -3.41 3.37
N HIS A 35 0.21 -3.77 4.48
CA HIS A 35 1.05 -2.84 5.22
C HIS A 35 2.17 -2.26 4.35
N SER A 36 2.80 -3.09 3.53
CA SER A 36 3.85 -2.63 2.61
C SER A 36 3.31 -1.63 1.59
N MET A 37 2.15 -1.90 1.00
CA MET A 37 1.51 -0.99 0.04
C MET A 37 1.09 0.34 0.69
N VAL A 38 0.54 0.31 1.91
CA VAL A 38 0.16 1.52 2.65
C VAL A 38 1.40 2.34 3.02
N SER A 39 2.50 1.70 3.46
CA SER A 39 3.76 2.39 3.76
C SER A 39 4.33 3.11 2.53
N ILE A 40 4.34 2.44 1.37
CA ILE A 40 4.80 3.07 0.12
C ILE A 40 3.84 4.21 -0.27
N ALA A 41 2.53 4.00 -0.21
CA ALA A 41 1.54 5.04 -0.51
C ALA A 41 1.74 6.28 0.38
N ALA A 42 1.97 6.09 1.69
CA ALA A 42 2.21 7.16 2.64
C ALA A 42 3.50 7.94 2.31
N ILE A 43 4.59 7.25 1.98
CA ILE A 43 5.86 7.89 1.56
C ILE A 43 5.63 8.73 0.29
N LEU A 44 4.97 8.17 -0.72
CA LEU A 44 4.70 8.89 -1.97
C LEU A 44 3.80 10.10 -1.75
N HIS A 45 2.78 9.98 -0.88
CA HIS A 45 1.91 11.10 -0.55
C HIS A 45 2.68 12.19 0.22
N PHE A 46 3.51 11.80 1.18
CA PHE A 46 4.38 12.71 1.91
C PHE A 46 5.31 13.49 0.96
N ILE A 47 5.94 12.82 0.00
CA ILE A 47 6.78 13.49 -1.01
C ILE A 47 5.99 14.56 -1.78
N VAL A 48 4.73 14.29 -2.15
CA VAL A 48 3.90 15.31 -2.80
C VAL A 48 3.66 16.50 -1.90
N ILE A 49 3.18 16.25 -0.68
CA ILE A 49 2.86 17.32 0.26
C ILE A 49 4.12 18.12 0.58
N TYR A 50 5.28 17.49 0.69
CA TYR A 50 6.54 18.19 0.89
C TYR A 50 6.96 19.02 -0.34
N SER A 51 6.69 18.55 -1.56
CA SER A 51 7.06 19.26 -2.80
C SER A 51 6.24 20.52 -3.11
N ILE A 52 5.15 20.75 -2.37
CA ILE A 52 4.28 21.93 -2.54
C ILE A 52 4.53 23.02 -1.49
N ILE A 53 5.55 22.84 -0.65
CA ILE A 53 6.03 23.79 0.35
C ILE A 53 7.36 24.37 -0.13
#